data_AF-A0A1B6JNZ2-F1
#
_entry.id   AF-A0A1B6JNZ2-F1
#
_cell.length_a   1.000
_cell.length_b   1.000
_cell.length_c   1.000
_cell.angle_alpha   90.00
_cell.angle_beta   90.00
_cell.angle_gamma   90.00
#
_symmetry.space_group_name_H-M   'P 1'
#
loop_
_entity.id
_entity.type
_entity.pdbx_description
1 polymer ?
#
loop_
_entity_poly.entity_id
_entity_poly.type
_entity_poly.pdbx_seq_one_letter_code
_entity_poly.pdbx_strand_id
1 'polypeptide(L)'
;SLVCRQLVKGRSKCFISRPKSGLLNSTVTQKRTFSSPWGTKKKHRNVKINLDWYTMGDPQTEAVLAPLREKVKEQGDLVRSLKANNAPELDVKKAVAELKVRKKILEDKELELAPAITFDRSKMEDLLKRRFFFDQSFAIYGGITGQFDFGPMGTALKVNMLNFWRRFFIIEEQMLEVDCSILTPEPVLKASGHVDRFADLMVKDVKTGECFRLD
;
A
#
# COMPACT_ATOMS: atom_id res chain seq x y z
N SER A 1 21.48 -41.73 -26.97
CA SER A 1 20.93 -42.01 -28.30
C SER A 1 19.62 -41.29 -28.52
N LEU A 2 19.47 -40.70 -29.71
CA LEU A 2 18.24 -40.21 -30.37
C LEU A 2 17.60 -38.95 -29.75
N VAL A 3 17.95 -37.73 -30.19
CA VAL A 3 17.71 -37.05 -31.49
C VAL A 3 16.35 -36.33 -31.54
N CYS A 4 16.42 -34.99 -31.50
CA CYS A 4 15.84 -33.99 -32.40
C CYS A 4 14.43 -34.22 -33.00
N ARG A 5 13.52 -33.25 -32.82
CA ARG A 5 12.52 -32.87 -33.85
C ARG A 5 12.11 -31.40 -33.75
N GLN A 6 12.57 -30.66 -34.76
CA GLN A 6 12.10 -29.37 -35.25
C GLN A 6 10.76 -29.56 -36.00
N LEU A 7 9.72 -28.75 -35.74
CA LEU A 7 8.61 -28.44 -36.69
C LEU A 7 7.66 -27.44 -35.97
N VAL A 8 6.96 -26.45 -36.53
CA VAL A 8 6.91 -25.72 -37.81
C VAL A 8 5.96 -24.52 -37.55
N LYS A 9 6.11 -23.46 -38.35
CA LYS A 9 5.24 -22.27 -38.47
C LYS A 9 3.73 -22.59 -38.48
N GLY A 10 2.93 -21.78 -37.76
CA GLY A 10 1.47 -21.75 -37.91
C GLY A 10 0.90 -20.37 -37.55
N ARG A 11 0.54 -19.59 -38.56
CA ARG A 11 -0.33 -18.40 -38.44
C ARG A 11 -1.77 -18.87 -38.35
N SER A 12 -2.51 -18.40 -37.35
CA SER A 12 -3.97 -18.49 -37.33
C SER A 12 -4.54 -17.10 -37.04
N LYS A 13 -5.13 -16.47 -38.06
CA LYS A 13 -6.02 -15.31 -37.91
C LYS A 13 -7.37 -15.85 -37.43
N CYS A 14 -7.87 -15.38 -36.30
CA CYS A 14 -9.29 -15.48 -35.95
C CYS A 14 -9.84 -14.06 -35.78
N PHE A 15 -10.76 -13.69 -36.66
CA PHE A 15 -11.62 -12.52 -36.56
C PHE A 15 -12.73 -12.84 -35.55
N ILE A 16 -12.89 -12.02 -34.51
CA ILE A 16 -14.11 -11.98 -33.69
C ILE A 16 -14.45 -10.51 -33.48
N SER A 17 -15.68 -10.18 -33.87
CA SER A 17 -16.34 -8.88 -33.79
C SER A 17 -16.66 -8.48 -32.35
N ARG A 18 -16.62 -7.17 -32.08
CA ARG A 18 -16.96 -6.51 -30.81
C ARG A 18 -18.47 -6.55 -30.49
N PRO A 19 -18.83 -6.40 -29.20
CA PRO A 19 -19.84 -5.42 -28.79
C PRO A 19 -19.28 -4.34 -27.84
N LYS A 20 -19.98 -3.20 -27.79
CA LYS A 20 -19.65 -1.95 -27.09
C LYS A 20 -20.14 -1.96 -25.63
N SER A 21 -19.23 -1.76 -24.67
CA SER A 21 -19.49 -1.09 -23.37
C SER A 21 -18.15 -0.55 -22.84
N GLY A 22 -18.08 0.76 -22.58
CA GLY A 22 -16.84 1.49 -22.34
C GLY A 22 -16.42 1.52 -20.87
N LEU A 23 -15.95 0.40 -20.35
CA LEU A 23 -15.01 0.36 -19.21
C LEU A 23 -13.59 0.54 -19.78
N LEU A 24 -12.89 1.62 -19.41
CA LEU A 24 -11.47 1.77 -19.73
C LEU A 24 -10.63 0.91 -18.78
N ASN A 25 -10.71 -0.41 -18.95
CA ASN A 25 -9.67 -1.31 -18.47
C ASN A 25 -8.48 -1.18 -19.43
N SER A 26 -7.44 -0.46 -19.01
CA SER A 26 -6.15 -0.52 -19.70
C SER A 26 -5.46 -1.85 -19.36
N THR A 27 -5.78 -2.90 -20.11
CA THR A 27 -5.02 -4.15 -20.09
C THR A 27 -3.73 -3.94 -20.87
N VAL A 28 -2.62 -3.72 -20.17
CA VAL A 28 -1.29 -3.96 -20.76
C VAL A 28 -0.93 -5.41 -20.48
N THR A 29 -0.84 -6.20 -21.56
CA THR A 29 -0.41 -7.60 -21.54
C THR A 29 1.00 -7.72 -20.98
N GLN A 30 1.14 -8.23 -19.76
CA GLN A 30 2.42 -8.77 -19.30
C GLN A 30 2.49 -10.24 -19.75
N LYS A 31 3.34 -10.54 -20.73
CA LYS A 31 3.76 -11.93 -20.96
C LYS A 31 4.50 -12.39 -19.71
N ARG A 32 3.86 -13.26 -18.92
CA ARG A 32 4.53 -14.04 -17.88
C ARG A 32 5.46 -15.04 -18.56
N THR A 33 6.75 -14.75 -18.56
CA THR A 33 7.78 -15.78 -18.50
C THR A 33 8.36 -15.72 -17.10
N PHE A 34 8.02 -16.70 -16.28
CA PHE A 34 8.61 -16.89 -14.96
C PHE A 34 10.07 -17.34 -15.16
N SER A 35 11.01 -16.44 -14.94
CA SER A 35 12.38 -16.81 -14.53
C SER A 35 12.82 -15.81 -13.47
N SER A 36 12.78 -16.22 -12.21
CA SER A 36 13.30 -15.45 -11.08
C SER A 36 14.82 -15.64 -10.99
N PRO A 37 15.57 -14.55 -10.85
CA PRO A 37 16.59 -14.48 -9.81
C PRO A 37 16.33 -13.19 -9.01
N TRP A 38 15.85 -13.31 -7.77
CA TRP A 38 15.30 -12.16 -7.07
C TRP A 38 16.37 -11.21 -6.49
N GLY A 39 15.95 -9.96 -6.30
CA GLY A 39 16.76 -8.76 -6.09
C GLY A 39 16.49 -7.73 -7.20
N THR A 40 15.48 -6.85 -7.03
CA THR A 40 15.24 -5.79 -8.03
C THR A 40 16.37 -4.77 -7.98
N LYS A 41 17.21 -4.70 -9.03
CA LYS A 41 18.27 -3.67 -9.20
C LYS A 41 17.75 -2.22 -9.38
N LYS A 42 16.46 -1.97 -9.11
CA LYS A 42 15.83 -0.65 -9.30
C LYS A 42 15.97 0.15 -8.00
N LYS A 43 16.81 1.19 -8.02
CA LYS A 43 17.06 2.10 -6.89
C LYS A 43 15.79 2.78 -6.33
N HIS A 44 14.74 2.92 -7.14
CA HIS A 44 13.46 3.48 -6.71
C HIS A 44 12.31 2.65 -7.29
N ARG A 45 11.65 1.88 -6.43
CA ARG A 45 10.40 1.21 -6.78
C ARG A 45 9.25 2.13 -6.34
N ASN A 46 8.70 2.92 -7.27
CA ASN A 46 7.43 3.59 -7.05
C ASN A 46 6.31 2.54 -7.07
N VAL A 47 6.09 1.89 -5.93
CA VAL A 47 4.88 1.09 -5.69
C VAL A 47 3.77 2.08 -5.38
N LYS A 48 2.90 2.35 -6.36
CA LYS A 48 1.59 2.90 -6.04
C LYS A 48 0.82 1.82 -5.30
N ILE A 49 0.77 1.92 -3.98
CA ILE A 49 -0.17 1.17 -3.18
C ILE A 49 -1.53 1.78 -3.52
N ASN A 50 -2.35 1.05 -4.27
CA ASN A 50 -3.72 1.50 -4.53
C ASN A 50 -4.51 1.28 -3.24
N LEU A 51 -4.48 2.28 -2.37
CA LEU A 51 -5.33 2.40 -1.19
C LEU A 51 -6.73 2.77 -1.66
N ASP A 52 -7.35 1.86 -2.41
CA ASP A 52 -8.69 2.00 -2.97
C ASP A 52 -9.74 1.69 -1.88
N TRP A 53 -9.54 2.23 -0.67
CA TRP A 53 -10.45 2.02 0.46
C TRP A 53 -11.63 3.01 0.48
N TYR A 54 -11.75 3.85 -0.56
CA TYR A 54 -12.83 4.83 -0.68
C TYR A 54 -13.35 4.93 -2.13
N THR A 55 -13.63 3.80 -2.77
CA THR A 55 -14.40 3.77 -4.03
C THR A 55 -15.86 3.37 -3.79
N MET A 56 -16.48 4.02 -2.82
CA MET A 56 -17.85 4.49 -3.01
C MET A 56 -17.76 6.01 -2.92
N GLY A 57 -17.44 6.63 -4.05
CA GLY A 57 -17.44 8.09 -4.15
C GLY A 57 -18.80 8.59 -3.71
N ASP A 58 -18.80 9.54 -2.76
CA ASP A 58 -20.00 10.24 -2.34
C ASP A 58 -20.78 10.69 -3.61
N PRO A 59 -22.11 10.42 -3.74
CA PRO A 59 -22.89 10.81 -4.91
C PRO A 59 -22.76 12.30 -5.28
N GLN A 60 -22.47 13.15 -4.30
CA GLN A 60 -22.20 14.57 -4.51
C GLN A 60 -20.86 14.81 -5.24
N THR A 61 -19.83 14.05 -4.89
CA THR A 61 -18.51 14.09 -5.53
C THR A 61 -18.57 13.58 -6.96
N GLU A 62 -19.33 12.52 -7.21
CA GLU A 62 -19.52 11.99 -8.56
C GLU A 62 -20.27 12.98 -9.47
N ALA A 63 -21.29 13.69 -8.94
CA ALA A 63 -22.02 14.71 -9.69
C ALA A 63 -21.11 15.87 -10.16
N VAL A 64 -20.12 16.25 -9.35
CA VAL A 64 -19.16 17.32 -9.70
C VAL A 64 -18.10 16.81 -10.70
N LEU A 65 -17.66 15.56 -10.58
CA LEU A 65 -16.61 14.98 -11.42
C LEU A 65 -17.10 14.46 -12.77
N ALA A 66 -18.36 14.01 -12.87
CA ALA A 66 -18.99 13.49 -14.10
C ALA A 66 -18.85 14.41 -15.33
N PRO A 67 -19.17 15.72 -15.27
CA PRO A 67 -19.04 16.60 -16.44
C PRO A 67 -17.58 16.83 -16.86
N LEU A 68 -16.63 16.79 -15.92
CA LEU A 68 -15.20 16.90 -16.23
C LEU A 68 -14.68 15.62 -16.91
N ARG A 69 -15.16 14.45 -16.45
CA ARG A 69 -14.85 13.14 -17.06
C ARG A 69 -15.41 13.05 -18.49
N GLU A 70 -16.61 13.56 -18.73
CA GLU A 70 -17.21 13.63 -20.07
C GLU A 70 -16.39 14.54 -21.00
N LYS A 71 -16.00 15.74 -20.55
CA LYS A 71 -15.13 16.65 -21.31
C LYS A 71 -13.74 16.08 -21.63
N VAL A 72 -13.20 15.24 -20.76
CA VAL A 72 -11.94 14.51 -21.00
C VAL A 72 -12.14 13.37 -21.99
N LYS A 73 -13.30 12.69 -21.93
CA LYS A 73 -13.67 11.61 -22.83
C LYS A 73 -13.89 12.13 -24.25
N GLU A 74 -14.66 13.19 -24.42
CA GLU A 74 -14.91 13.88 -25.70
C GLU A 74 -13.60 14.32 -26.37
N GLN A 75 -12.71 14.99 -25.63
CA GLN A 75 -11.41 15.39 -26.16
C GLN A 75 -10.52 14.19 -26.49
N GLY A 76 -10.62 13.11 -25.71
CA GLY A 76 -9.92 11.87 -25.97
C GLY A 76 -10.41 11.18 -27.25
N ASP A 77 -11.73 11.21 -27.51
CA ASP A 77 -12.35 10.69 -28.73
C ASP A 77 -11.96 11.53 -29.95
N LEU A 78 -11.85 12.86 -29.80
CA LEU A 78 -11.34 13.76 -30.84
C LEU A 78 -9.88 13.46 -31.19
N VAL A 79 -9.01 13.23 -30.20
CA VAL A 79 -7.61 12.83 -30.45
C VAL A 79 -7.54 11.46 -31.15
N ARG A 80 -8.44 10.53 -30.81
CA ARG A 80 -8.52 9.22 -31.47
C ARG A 80 -8.99 9.33 -32.92
N SER A 81 -9.98 10.18 -33.22
CA SER A 81 -10.49 10.39 -34.58
C SER A 81 -9.49 11.11 -35.47
N LEU A 82 -8.79 12.14 -34.97
CA LEU A 82 -7.74 12.85 -35.71
C LEU A 82 -6.56 11.93 -36.08
N LYS A 83 -6.20 11.00 -35.18
CA LYS A 83 -5.18 9.98 -35.46
C LYS A 83 -5.65 8.92 -36.45
N ALA A 84 -6.95 8.58 -36.45
CA ALA A 84 -7.51 7.62 -37.40
C ALA A 84 -7.61 8.19 -38.83
N ASN A 85 -7.85 9.50 -38.97
CA ASN A 85 -8.01 10.19 -40.24
C ASN A 85 -6.69 10.72 -40.85
N ASN A 86 -5.52 10.40 -40.27
CA ASN A 86 -4.20 10.92 -40.67
C ASN A 86 -4.19 12.47 -40.83
N ALA A 87 -4.84 13.17 -39.89
CA ALA A 87 -4.84 14.63 -39.84
C ALA A 87 -3.40 15.19 -39.70
N PRO A 88 -3.15 16.44 -40.12
CA PRO A 88 -1.82 17.05 -40.01
C PRO A 88 -1.31 17.03 -38.56
N GLU A 89 -0.01 16.76 -38.40
CA GLU A 89 0.62 16.49 -37.10
C GLU A 89 0.49 17.66 -36.10
N LEU A 90 0.35 18.88 -36.60
CA LEU A 90 0.12 20.09 -35.79
C LEU A 90 -1.21 20.03 -35.04
N ASP A 91 -2.29 19.57 -35.68
CA ASP A 91 -3.62 19.51 -35.08
C ASP A 91 -3.72 18.39 -34.04
N VAL A 92 -3.04 17.27 -34.30
CA VAL A 92 -2.92 16.17 -33.32
C VAL A 92 -2.16 16.64 -32.07
N LYS A 93 -1.06 17.39 -32.24
CA LYS A 93 -0.28 17.94 -31.12
C LYS A 93 -1.09 18.95 -30.30
N LYS A 94 -1.85 19.83 -30.95
CA LYS A 94 -2.72 20.80 -30.30
C LYS A 94 -3.84 20.11 -29.50
N ALA A 95 -4.53 19.13 -30.09
CA ALA A 95 -5.58 18.38 -29.42
C ALA A 95 -5.06 17.53 -28.24
N VAL A 96 -3.85 16.97 -28.36
CA VAL A 96 -3.18 16.24 -27.26
C VAL A 96 -2.76 17.18 -26.13
N ALA A 97 -2.30 18.39 -26.43
CA ALA A 97 -1.97 19.39 -25.41
C ALA A 97 -3.22 19.79 -24.61
N GLU A 98 -4.33 20.03 -25.30
CA GLU A 98 -5.61 20.33 -24.67
C GLU A 98 -6.14 19.15 -23.83
N LEU A 99 -6.01 17.91 -24.31
CA LEU A 99 -6.35 16.71 -23.54
C LEU A 99 -5.55 16.62 -22.24
N LYS A 100 -4.25 16.96 -22.27
CA LYS A 100 -3.41 16.97 -21.06
C LYS A 100 -3.87 18.02 -20.06
N VAL A 101 -4.24 19.22 -20.53
CA VAL A 101 -4.78 20.29 -19.67
C VAL A 101 -6.08 19.84 -19.00
N ARG A 102 -7.02 19.26 -19.76
CA ARG A 102 -8.29 18.77 -19.22
C ARG A 102 -8.12 17.64 -18.22
N LYS A 103 -7.14 16.74 -18.45
CA LYS A 103 -6.78 15.69 -17.49
C LYS A 103 -6.21 16.26 -16.20
N LYS A 104 -5.34 17.27 -16.30
CA LYS A 104 -4.78 17.94 -15.13
C LYS A 104 -5.87 18.60 -14.29
N ILE A 105 -6.83 19.27 -14.92
CA ILE A 105 -7.98 19.89 -14.22
C ILE A 105 -8.82 18.83 -13.50
N LEU A 106 -9.05 17.66 -14.13
CA LEU A 106 -9.76 16.55 -13.50
C LEU A 106 -8.99 16.03 -12.28
N GLU A 107 -7.68 15.80 -12.42
CA GLU A 107 -6.81 15.34 -11.34
C GLU A 107 -6.75 16.34 -10.17
N ASP A 108 -6.63 17.63 -10.46
CA ASP A 108 -6.60 18.70 -9.45
C ASP A 108 -7.94 18.76 -8.69
N LYS A 109 -9.08 18.60 -9.39
CA LYS A 109 -10.42 18.57 -8.77
C LYS A 109 -10.69 17.29 -7.98
N GLU A 110 -10.21 16.14 -8.45
CA GLU A 110 -10.26 14.89 -7.70
C GLU A 110 -9.44 14.98 -6.42
N LEU A 111 -8.32 15.69 -6.43
CA LEU A 111 -7.48 15.92 -5.26
C LEU A 111 -8.12 16.91 -4.28
N GLU A 112 -8.73 18.00 -4.76
CA GLU A 112 -9.46 18.97 -3.93
C GLU A 112 -10.67 18.35 -3.21
N LEU A 113 -11.36 17.44 -3.90
CA LEU A 113 -12.58 16.80 -3.41
C LEU A 113 -12.31 15.48 -2.68
N ALA A 114 -11.07 15.02 -2.66
CA ALA A 114 -10.67 13.90 -1.83
C ALA A 114 -10.92 14.30 -0.37
N PRO A 115 -11.66 13.50 0.42
CA PRO A 115 -11.83 13.80 1.83
C PRO A 115 -10.44 13.88 2.46
N ALA A 116 -10.17 14.96 3.20
CA ALA A 116 -8.99 15.02 4.04
C ALA A 116 -9.03 13.80 4.96
N ILE A 117 -8.10 12.87 4.80
CA ILE A 117 -8.03 11.67 5.63
C ILE A 117 -7.55 12.12 7.02
N THR A 118 -8.49 12.56 7.85
CA THR A 118 -8.23 12.89 9.24
C THR A 118 -8.27 11.60 10.03
N PHE A 119 -7.13 11.18 10.56
CA PHE A 119 -7.04 10.01 11.43
C PHE A 119 -7.58 10.36 12.82
N ASP A 120 -8.76 9.82 13.15
CA ASP A 120 -9.37 9.99 14.45
C ASP A 120 -8.93 8.87 15.39
N ARG A 121 -7.95 9.19 16.26
CA ARG A 121 -7.33 8.24 17.18
C ARG A 121 -8.35 7.67 18.17
N SER A 122 -9.24 8.49 18.72
CA SER A 122 -10.19 8.03 19.76
C SER A 122 -11.18 7.02 19.17
N LYS A 123 -11.76 7.33 18.00
CA LYS A 123 -12.64 6.39 17.28
C LYS A 123 -11.94 5.07 16.96
N MET A 124 -10.67 5.11 16.56
CA MET A 124 -9.92 3.88 16.30
C MET A 124 -9.72 3.07 17.59
N GLU A 125 -9.26 3.70 18.67
CA GLU A 125 -9.03 3.03 19.96
C GLU A 125 -10.31 2.42 20.53
N ASP A 126 -11.44 3.13 20.43
CA ASP A 126 -12.75 2.64 20.83
C ASP A 126 -13.18 1.41 20.02
N LEU A 127 -12.94 1.40 18.72
CA LEU A 127 -13.21 0.25 17.87
C LEU A 127 -12.32 -0.95 18.22
N LEU A 128 -11.03 -0.72 18.47
CA LEU A 128 -10.08 -1.78 18.82
C LEU A 128 -10.43 -2.42 20.16
N LYS A 129 -10.78 -1.62 21.17
CA LYS A 129 -11.23 -2.12 22.48
C LYS A 129 -12.57 -2.85 22.37
N ARG A 130 -13.58 -2.26 21.71
CA ARG A 130 -14.92 -2.86 21.55
C ARG A 130 -14.90 -4.17 20.76
N ARG A 131 -13.95 -4.33 19.83
CA ARG A 131 -13.75 -5.56 19.05
C ARG A 131 -12.71 -6.49 19.67
N PHE A 132 -12.20 -6.16 20.85
CA PHE A 132 -11.21 -6.94 21.59
C PHE A 132 -10.00 -7.32 20.72
N PHE A 133 -9.42 -6.31 20.06
CA PHE A 133 -8.13 -6.44 19.37
C PHE A 133 -6.99 -6.48 20.39
N PHE A 134 -6.96 -5.48 21.27
CA PHE A 134 -6.13 -5.47 22.47
C PHE A 134 -6.88 -4.72 23.57
N ASP A 135 -6.55 -5.03 24.82
CA ASP A 135 -7.00 -4.30 25.99
C ASP A 135 -5.87 -4.20 27.03
N GLN A 136 -6.05 -3.36 28.04
CA GLN A 136 -5.07 -3.19 29.10
C GLN A 136 -4.99 -4.45 29.97
N SER A 137 -3.77 -4.94 30.21
CA SER A 137 -3.59 -6.13 31.05
C SER A 137 -4.08 -5.84 32.48
N PHE A 138 -4.77 -6.81 33.06
CA PHE A 138 -5.37 -6.72 34.41
C PHE A 138 -6.37 -5.56 34.58
N ALA A 139 -7.13 -5.20 33.53
CA ALA A 139 -8.11 -4.12 33.56
C ALA A 139 -9.09 -4.20 34.75
N ILE A 140 -9.51 -5.40 35.14
CA ILE A 140 -10.41 -5.61 36.30
C ILE A 140 -9.78 -5.27 37.67
N TYR A 141 -8.45 -5.18 37.73
CA TYR A 141 -7.68 -4.82 38.93
C TYR A 141 -7.13 -3.39 38.87
N GLY A 142 -7.64 -2.55 37.96
CA GLY A 142 -7.17 -1.18 37.77
C GLY A 142 -6.16 -1.00 36.65
N GLY A 143 -5.72 -2.10 36.01
CA GLY A 143 -4.83 -2.08 34.85
C GLY A 143 -3.38 -1.74 35.17
N ILE A 144 -2.44 -2.28 34.40
CA ILE A 144 -1.03 -1.92 34.48
C ILE A 144 -0.65 -1.10 33.25
N THR A 145 -0.08 0.10 33.44
CA THR A 145 0.37 0.94 32.34
C THR A 145 1.54 0.29 31.62
N GLY A 146 1.49 0.27 30.28
CA GLY A 146 2.56 -0.32 29.45
C GLY A 146 2.43 -1.83 29.21
N GLN A 147 1.41 -2.49 29.78
CA GLN A 147 1.12 -3.91 29.53
C GLN A 147 -0.24 -4.07 28.85
N PHE A 148 -0.29 -4.91 27.83
CA PHE A 148 -1.49 -5.12 27.01
C PHE A 148 -1.69 -6.59 26.67
N ASP A 149 -2.95 -7.02 26.71
CA ASP A 149 -3.39 -8.36 26.32
C ASP A 149 -4.02 -8.30 24.93
N PHE A 150 -3.59 -9.18 24.03
CA PHE A 150 -4.16 -9.28 22.69
C PHE A 150 -5.35 -10.24 22.70
N GLY A 151 -6.51 -9.78 22.23
CA GLY A 151 -7.67 -10.65 22.04
C GLY A 151 -7.53 -11.54 20.80
N PRO A 152 -8.58 -12.30 20.43
CA PRO A 152 -8.52 -13.27 19.33
C PRO A 152 -8.14 -12.65 17.98
N MET A 153 -8.72 -11.49 17.66
CA MET A 153 -8.45 -10.78 16.40
C MET A 153 -7.06 -10.17 16.37
N GLY A 154 -6.61 -9.59 17.49
CA GLY A 154 -5.26 -9.04 17.62
C GLY A 154 -4.18 -10.11 17.53
N THR A 155 -4.41 -11.26 18.17
CA THR A 155 -3.49 -12.41 18.11
C THR A 155 -3.40 -12.96 16.68
N ALA A 156 -4.53 -13.15 15.99
CA ALA A 156 -4.53 -13.60 14.60
C ALA A 156 -3.79 -12.61 13.68
N LEU A 157 -4.00 -11.31 13.87
CA LEU A 157 -3.29 -10.27 13.12
C LEU A 157 -1.78 -10.32 13.38
N LYS A 158 -1.37 -10.42 14.65
CA LYS A 158 0.05 -10.54 15.05
C LYS A 158 0.71 -11.74 14.40
N VAL A 159 0.06 -12.91 14.44
CA VAL A 159 0.57 -14.14 13.80
C VAL A 159 0.70 -13.98 12.29
N ASN A 160 -0.29 -13.38 11.63
CA ASN A 160 -0.23 -13.13 10.19
C ASN A 160 0.92 -12.18 9.82
N MET A 161 1.13 -11.13 10.60
CA MET A 161 2.21 -10.17 10.40
C MET A 161 3.59 -10.83 10.57
N LEU A 162 3.76 -11.62 11.63
CA LEU A 162 4.99 -12.38 11.86
C LEU A 162 5.26 -13.39 10.74
N ASN A 163 4.23 -14.13 10.29
CA ASN A 163 4.36 -15.07 9.19
C ASN A 163 4.76 -14.40 7.87
N PHE A 164 4.19 -13.23 7.59
CA PHE A 164 4.56 -12.43 6.43
C PHE A 164 6.03 -11.98 6.52
N TRP A 165 6.44 -11.47 7.68
CA TRP A 165 7.81 -11.05 7.92
C TRP A 165 8.81 -12.21 7.79
N ARG A 166 8.51 -13.38 8.36
CA ARG A 166 9.35 -14.59 8.24
C ARG A 166 9.48 -15.04 6.78
N ARG A 167 8.39 -15.04 6.02
CA ARG A 167 8.42 -15.37 4.60
C ARG A 167 9.33 -14.42 3.83
N PHE A 168 9.18 -13.12 4.08
CA PHE A 168 9.90 -12.09 3.34
C PHE A 168 11.39 -12.00 3.70
N PHE A 169 11.78 -12.16 4.97
CA PHE A 169 13.19 -12.04 5.36
C PHE A 169 13.87 -13.39 5.55
N ILE A 170 13.26 -14.31 6.29
CA ILE A 170 13.92 -15.56 6.66
C ILE A 170 13.95 -16.52 5.47
N ILE A 171 12.80 -16.73 4.81
CA ILE A 171 12.69 -17.73 3.74
C ILE A 171 13.30 -17.20 2.43
N GLU A 172 12.98 -15.97 2.03
CA GLU A 172 13.49 -15.42 0.76
C GLU A 172 15.02 -15.17 0.79
N GLU A 173 15.57 -14.66 1.89
CA GLU A 173 17.01 -14.40 2.04
C GLU A 173 17.78 -15.55 2.72
N GLN A 174 17.12 -16.68 2.99
CA GLN A 174 17.71 -17.87 3.63
C GLN A 174 18.45 -17.58 4.95
N MET A 175 17.85 -16.76 5.81
CA MET A 175 18.44 -16.43 7.12
C MET A 175 18.29 -17.57 8.13
N LEU A 176 19.25 -17.68 9.06
CA LEU A 176 19.19 -18.63 10.17
C LEU A 176 18.37 -18.03 11.32
N GLU A 177 17.16 -18.54 11.52
CA GLU A 177 16.30 -18.19 12.64
C GLU A 177 16.71 -18.97 13.91
N VAL A 178 16.92 -18.25 15.02
CA VAL A 178 17.27 -18.83 16.32
C VAL A 178 16.32 -18.23 17.37
N ASP A 179 15.81 -19.07 18.26
CA ASP A 179 15.02 -18.66 19.42
C ASP A 179 15.88 -18.75 20.69
N CYS A 180 15.91 -17.68 21.47
CA CYS A 180 16.81 -17.51 22.63
C CYS A 180 16.00 -17.25 23.90
N SER A 181 16.57 -17.59 25.06
CA SER A 181 15.92 -17.33 26.36
C SER A 181 15.84 -15.83 26.67
N ILE A 182 14.72 -15.40 27.24
CA ILE A 182 14.49 -14.00 27.66
C ILE A 182 15.34 -13.66 28.90
N LEU A 183 15.42 -14.58 29.87
CA LEU A 183 16.22 -14.37 31.08
C LEU A 183 17.71 -14.36 30.72
N THR A 184 18.36 -13.21 30.91
CA THR A 184 19.74 -12.98 30.49
C THR A 184 20.60 -12.63 31.72
N PRO A 185 21.76 -13.28 31.92
CA PRO A 185 22.63 -13.00 33.06
C PRO A 185 23.35 -11.66 32.93
N GLU A 186 23.58 -10.97 34.05
CA GLU A 186 24.17 -9.62 34.09
C GLU A 186 25.49 -9.47 33.31
N PRO A 187 26.48 -10.40 33.38
CA PRO A 187 27.73 -10.24 32.65
C PRO A 187 27.56 -10.05 31.13
N VAL A 188 26.50 -10.62 30.54
CA VAL A 188 26.19 -10.47 29.10
C VAL A 188 25.68 -9.06 28.79
N LEU A 189 24.82 -8.52 29.66
CA LEU A 189 24.31 -7.14 29.51
C LEU A 189 25.40 -6.10 29.78
N LYS A 190 26.33 -6.41 30.69
CA LYS A 190 27.50 -5.56 30.95
C LYS A 190 28.46 -5.57 29.77
N ALA A 191 28.77 -6.74 29.21
CA ALA A 191 29.65 -6.86 28.05
C ALA A 191 29.07 -6.16 26.79
N SER A 192 27.74 -6.17 26.61
CA SER A 192 27.07 -5.45 25.52
C SER A 192 26.91 -3.93 25.78
N GLY A 193 27.23 -3.45 26.98
CA GLY A 193 27.11 -2.04 27.37
C GLY A 193 25.69 -1.58 27.70
N HIS A 194 24.71 -2.48 27.77
CA HIS A 194 23.32 -2.13 28.12
C HIS A 194 23.22 -1.62 29.56
N VAL A 195 24.01 -2.18 30.49
CA VAL A 195 23.99 -1.78 31.90
C VAL A 195 24.35 -0.30 32.09
N ASP A 196 25.30 0.21 31.31
CA ASP A 196 25.81 1.57 31.48
C ASP A 196 25.05 2.61 30.62
N ARG A 197 24.41 2.18 29.52
CA ARG A 197 23.86 3.10 28.50
C ARG A 197 22.36 3.02 28.29
N PHE A 198 21.70 1.93 28.69
CA PHE A 198 20.25 1.76 28.47
C PHE A 198 19.46 2.40 29.62
N ALA A 199 19.61 3.71 29.78
CA ALA A 199 18.92 4.49 30.81
C ALA A 199 18.48 5.85 30.24
N ASP A 200 17.23 6.22 30.55
CA ASP A 200 16.67 7.50 30.16
C ASP A 200 16.72 8.50 31.30
N LEU A 201 16.93 9.78 30.97
CA LEU A 201 16.90 10.85 31.97
C LEU A 201 15.45 11.08 32.42
N MET A 202 15.21 10.95 33.72
CA MET A 202 13.91 11.19 34.35
C MET A 202 13.98 12.39 35.29
N VAL A 203 12.92 13.21 35.30
CA VAL A 203 12.72 14.30 36.24
C VAL A 203 11.57 13.94 37.17
N LYS A 204 11.72 14.28 38.45
CA LYS A 204 10.70 14.01 39.47
C LYS A 204 10.19 15.33 40.03
N ASP A 205 8.86 15.51 40.08
CA ASP A 205 8.29 16.63 40.82
C ASP A 205 8.49 16.41 42.32
N VAL A 206 9.00 17.44 43.01
CA VAL A 206 9.27 17.43 44.45
C VAL A 206 7.96 17.36 45.25
N LYS A 207 6.84 17.84 44.70
CA LYS A 207 5.54 17.88 45.40
C LYS A 207 4.71 16.62 45.20
N THR A 208 4.49 16.20 43.95
CA THR A 208 3.67 15.02 43.64
C THR A 208 4.46 13.71 43.68
N GLY A 209 5.78 13.79 43.50
CA GLY A 209 6.64 12.61 43.39
C GLY A 209 6.49 11.86 42.06
N GLU A 210 5.74 12.40 41.10
CA GLU A 210 5.58 11.82 39.77
C GLU A 210 6.87 11.92 38.97
N CYS A 211 7.21 10.84 38.28
CA CYS A 211 8.38 10.75 37.41
C CYS A 211 7.97 10.98 35.96
N PHE A 212 8.61 11.92 35.31
CA PHE A 212 8.44 12.21 33.89
C PHE A 212 9.74 11.89 33.15
N ARG A 213 9.59 11.38 31.93
CA ARG A 213 10.70 11.30 30.98
C ARG A 213 11.04 12.72 30.53
N LEU A 214 12.32 13.05 30.39
CA LEU A 214 12.77 14.43 30.10
C LEU A 214 12.50 14.88 28.66
N ASP A 215 12.17 13.97 27.75
CA ASP A 215 11.94 14.23 26.32
C ASP A 215 10.49 14.58 25.95
#